data_AF-A0A6F8TT59-F1
#
_entry.id   AF-A0A6F8TT59-F1
#
_cell.length_a   1.000
_cell.length_b   1.000
_cell.length_c   1.000
_cell.angle_alpha   90.00
_cell.angle_beta   90.00
_cell.angle_gamma   90.00
#
_symmetry.space_group_name_H-M   'P 1'
#
loop_
_entity.id
_entity.type
_entity.pdbx_description
1 polymer ?
#
loop_
_entity_poly.entity_id
_entity_poly.type
_entity_poly.pdbx_seq_one_letter_code
_entity_poly.pdbx_strand_id
1 'polypeptide(L)'
;MLAWEVIINLKAHVNLAMIYSFQGNIPMAKEVLNTQWLLIYIPVYIFAIWDSYRTTVDLNNIYILSEREDHRINSFSMGALEINYLDKRNPFLAALWSFFMPGLGQLYIHRIITAFVVVVWSVIFFYYSHMLEGISLLFLGEIKHATEVLDPEWLLMFPSLYGFAIFDAYMNTVENNKLFEKEQRRFLMKNYQAKTFSITKGTKVL
;
A
#
# COMPACT_ATOMS: atom_id res chain seq x y z
N MET A 1 -2.20 3.65 11.70
CA MET A 1 -1.85 2.25 12.04
C MET A 1 -2.38 1.81 13.40
N LEU A 2 -2.29 2.61 14.47
CA LEU A 2 -2.73 2.23 15.83
C LEU A 2 -4.16 1.65 15.92
N ALA A 3 -5.15 2.33 15.34
CA ALA A 3 -6.54 1.84 15.35
C ALA A 3 -6.71 0.51 14.59
N TRP A 4 -6.01 0.35 13.47
CA TRP A 4 -6.02 -0.87 12.67
C TRP A 4 -5.45 -2.05 13.46
N GLU A 5 -4.28 -1.86 14.08
CA GLU A 5 -3.62 -2.86 14.90
C GLU A 5 -4.52 -3.34 16.04
N VAL A 6 -5.16 -2.42 16.77
CA VAL A 6 -6.08 -2.77 17.86
C VAL A 6 -7.28 -3.57 17.35
N ILE A 7 -7.94 -3.12 16.28
CA ILE A 7 -9.15 -3.78 15.76
C ILE A 7 -8.84 -5.19 15.28
N ILE A 8 -7.82 -5.34 14.42
CA ILE A 8 -7.52 -6.66 13.83
C ILE A 8 -6.98 -7.60 14.91
N ASN A 9 -6.12 -7.13 15.83
CA ASN A 9 -5.58 -7.99 16.89
C ASN A 9 -6.70 -8.55 17.78
N LEU A 10 -7.66 -7.71 18.17
CA LEU A 10 -8.81 -8.13 18.97
C LEU A 10 -9.70 -9.14 18.23
N LYS A 11 -9.91 -8.94 16.91
CA LYS A 11 -10.74 -9.84 16.09
C LYS A 11 -10.04 -11.16 15.74
N ALA A 12 -8.73 -11.13 15.54
CA ALA A 12 -7.91 -12.31 15.23
C ALA A 12 -7.47 -13.08 16.49
N HIS A 13 -7.68 -12.52 17.70
CA HIS A 13 -7.20 -13.06 18.98
C HIS A 13 -5.68 -13.28 19.05
N VAL A 14 -4.90 -12.46 18.33
CA VAL A 14 -3.44 -12.62 18.24
C VAL A 14 -2.78 -12.55 19.61
N ASN A 15 -3.16 -11.56 20.44
CA ASN A 15 -2.59 -11.42 21.79
C ASN A 15 -2.90 -12.64 22.68
N LEU A 16 -4.09 -13.22 22.56
CA LEU A 16 -4.46 -14.40 23.34
C LEU A 16 -3.70 -15.65 22.86
N ALA A 17 -3.54 -15.79 21.55
CA ALA A 17 -2.73 -16.86 20.97
C ALA A 17 -1.25 -16.76 21.41
N MET A 18 -0.71 -15.55 21.53
CA MET A 18 0.65 -15.33 22.05
C MET A 18 0.78 -15.78 23.51
N ILE A 19 -0.21 -15.50 24.37
CA ILE A 19 -0.21 -15.95 25.77
C ILE A 19 -0.14 -17.48 25.84
N TYR A 20 -0.99 -18.19 25.10
CA TYR A 20 -0.96 -19.65 25.06
C TYR A 20 0.35 -20.20 24.47
N SER A 21 0.90 -19.53 23.46
CA SER A 21 2.18 -19.89 22.85
C SER A 21 3.33 -19.78 23.85
N PHE A 22 3.39 -18.70 24.63
CA PHE A 22 4.42 -18.50 25.65
C PHE A 22 4.31 -19.45 26.84
N GLN A 23 3.12 -20.00 27.10
CA GLN A 23 2.90 -21.06 28.08
C GLN A 23 3.24 -22.46 27.53
N GLY A 24 3.64 -22.58 26.27
CA GLY A 24 3.91 -23.86 25.60
C GLY A 24 2.66 -24.60 25.13
N ASN A 25 1.46 -24.03 25.29
CA ASN A 25 0.20 -24.63 24.84
C ASN A 25 -0.10 -24.26 23.38
N ILE A 26 0.67 -24.85 22.47
CA ILE A 26 0.54 -24.65 21.02
C ILE A 26 -0.85 -25.07 20.48
N PRO A 27 -1.47 -26.19 20.94
CA PRO A 27 -2.82 -26.55 20.48
C PRO A 27 -3.84 -25.44 20.73
N MET A 28 -3.89 -24.92 21.96
CA MET A 28 -4.82 -23.84 22.32
C MET A 28 -4.51 -22.54 21.58
N ALA A 29 -3.23 -22.25 21.35
CA ALA A 29 -2.83 -21.07 20.58
C ALA A 29 -3.34 -21.12 19.13
N LYS A 30 -3.42 -22.30 18.51
CA LYS A 30 -3.98 -22.45 17.16
C LYS A 30 -5.49 -22.33 17.15
N GLU A 31 -6.16 -22.94 18.11
CA GLU A 31 -7.62 -22.99 18.17
C GLU A 31 -8.25 -21.60 18.41
N VAL A 32 -7.59 -20.76 19.19
CA VAL A 32 -8.12 -19.43 19.51
C VAL A 32 -7.96 -18.41 18.38
N LEU A 33 -7.09 -18.68 17.40
CA LEU A 33 -6.83 -17.76 16.29
C LEU A 33 -7.98 -17.76 15.30
N ASN A 34 -8.49 -16.57 15.00
CA ASN A 34 -9.44 -16.40 13.90
C ASN A 34 -8.66 -16.15 12.59
N THR A 35 -8.71 -17.14 11.70
CA THR A 35 -7.98 -17.14 10.41
C THR A 35 -8.49 -16.08 9.43
N GLN A 36 -9.76 -15.71 9.47
CA GLN A 36 -10.35 -14.68 8.60
C GLN A 36 -9.69 -13.32 8.81
N TRP A 37 -9.47 -12.95 10.07
CA TRP A 37 -8.85 -11.68 10.44
C TRP A 37 -7.32 -11.74 10.41
N LEU A 38 -6.75 -12.89 10.78
CA LEU A 38 -5.30 -13.09 10.83
C LEU A 38 -4.64 -12.91 9.45
N LEU A 39 -5.27 -13.43 8.39
CA LEU A 39 -4.67 -13.37 7.04
C LEU A 39 -4.65 -11.96 6.45
N ILE A 40 -5.55 -11.07 6.89
CA ILE A 40 -5.53 -9.64 6.52
C ILE A 40 -4.28 -8.94 7.10
N TYR A 41 -3.74 -9.43 8.22
CA TYR A 41 -2.57 -8.85 8.88
C TYR A 41 -1.33 -8.87 7.99
N ILE A 42 -1.13 -9.96 7.25
CA ILE A 42 0.11 -10.26 6.53
C ILE A 42 0.45 -9.18 5.49
N PRO A 43 -0.42 -8.87 4.49
CA PRO A 43 -0.07 -7.90 3.47
C PRO A 43 0.11 -6.48 4.04
N VAL A 44 -0.73 -6.08 5.00
CA VAL A 44 -0.63 -4.74 5.61
C VAL A 44 0.66 -4.59 6.41
N TYR A 45 1.07 -5.63 7.13
CA TYR A 45 2.27 -5.60 7.95
C TYR A 45 3.54 -5.57 7.10
N ILE A 46 3.60 -6.39 6.04
CA ILE A 46 4.71 -6.38 5.07
C ILE A 46 4.80 -5.01 4.39
N PHE A 47 3.67 -4.46 3.96
CA PHE A 47 3.61 -3.12 3.38
C PHE A 47 4.13 -2.06 4.36
N ALA A 48 3.68 -2.09 5.62
CA ALA A 48 4.07 -1.13 6.64
C ALA A 48 5.59 -1.09 6.90
N ILE A 49 6.21 -2.27 7.01
CA ILE A 49 7.66 -2.39 7.21
C ILE A 49 8.40 -1.82 6.00
N TRP A 50 8.00 -2.25 4.81
CA TRP A 50 8.64 -1.82 3.57
C TRP A 50 8.50 -0.31 3.34
N ASP A 51 7.30 0.24 3.54
CA ASP A 51 6.99 1.66 3.34
C ASP A 51 7.72 2.54 4.36
N SER A 52 7.83 2.08 5.62
CA SER A 52 8.60 2.77 6.66
C SER A 52 10.09 2.87 6.32
N TYR A 53 10.68 1.76 5.86
CA TYR A 53 12.08 1.74 5.42
C TYR A 53 12.29 2.66 4.22
N ARG A 54 11.47 2.53 3.18
CA ARG A 54 11.55 3.34 1.95
C ARG A 54 11.43 4.84 2.28
N THR A 55 10.41 5.23 3.04
CA THR A 55 10.17 6.63 3.40
C THR A 55 11.33 7.22 4.20
N THR A 56 11.96 6.43 5.08
CA THR A 56 13.14 6.88 5.84
C THR A 56 14.32 7.17 4.90
N VAL A 57 14.59 6.30 3.93
CA VAL A 57 15.64 6.50 2.93
C VAL A 57 15.36 7.74 2.08
N ASP A 58 14.11 7.92 1.63
CA ASP A 58 13.69 9.06 0.82
C ASP A 58 13.88 10.39 1.59
N LEU A 59 13.45 10.44 2.85
CA LEU A 59 13.61 11.61 3.72
C LEU A 59 15.09 11.94 3.99
N ASN A 60 15.94 10.93 4.19
CA ASN A 60 17.38 11.14 4.38
C ASN A 60 18.03 11.78 3.14
N ASN A 61 17.64 11.33 1.94
CA ASN A 61 18.13 11.92 0.69
C ASN A 61 17.69 13.39 0.56
N ILE A 62 16.43 13.68 0.89
CA ILE A 62 15.89 15.04 0.86
C ILE A 62 16.62 15.93 1.86
N TYR A 63 16.90 15.43 3.07
CA TYR A 63 17.67 16.16 4.08
C TYR A 63 19.05 16.56 3.55
N ILE A 64 19.81 15.60 2.99
CA ILE A 64 21.16 15.87 2.43
C ILE A 64 21.09 16.90 1.29
N LEU A 65 20.08 16.83 0.43
CA LEU A 65 19.88 17.80 -0.65
C LEU A 65 19.57 19.20 -0.11
N SER A 66 18.72 19.28 0.93
CA SER A 66 18.34 20.55 1.55
C SER A 66 19.50 21.27 2.22
N GLU A 67 20.39 20.52 2.87
CA GLU A 67 21.58 21.07 3.52
C GLU A 67 22.59 21.62 2.50
N ARG A 68 22.68 20.98 1.32
CA ARG A 68 23.62 21.40 0.26
C ARG A 68 23.15 22.59 -0.55
N GLU A 69 21.85 22.73 -0.79
CA GLU A 69 21.30 23.79 -1.65
C GLU A 69 20.90 25.05 -0.87
N ASP A 70 21.05 25.09 0.46
CA ASP A 70 20.61 26.17 1.39
C ASP A 70 19.18 26.68 1.07
N HIS A 71 18.35 25.79 0.53
CA HIS A 71 17.08 26.13 -0.09
C HIS A 71 15.93 25.76 0.85
N ARG A 72 15.05 26.73 1.15
CA ARG A 72 13.75 26.46 1.78
C ARG A 72 12.93 25.56 0.85
N ILE A 73 12.65 24.34 1.31
CA ILE A 73 11.91 23.34 0.53
C ILE A 73 10.46 23.79 0.38
N ASN A 74 10.12 24.39 -0.77
CA ASN A 74 8.77 24.86 -1.09
C ASN A 74 7.91 23.78 -1.80
N SER A 75 8.42 22.56 -1.98
CA SER A 75 7.72 21.45 -2.66
C SER A 75 6.90 20.56 -1.72
N PHE A 76 6.97 20.80 -0.41
CA PHE A 76 6.12 20.13 0.57
C PHE A 76 4.88 20.98 0.85
N SER A 77 3.71 20.52 0.42
CA SER A 77 2.47 20.96 1.07
C SER A 77 2.31 20.09 2.32
N MET A 78 2.80 20.59 3.46
CA MET A 78 2.49 19.99 4.76
C MET A 78 1.02 20.29 5.07
N GLY A 79 0.14 19.36 4.68
CA GLY A 79 -1.22 19.34 5.17
C GLY A 79 -1.25 18.78 6.60
N ALA A 80 -2.30 19.11 7.35
CA ALA A 80 -2.48 18.61 8.72
C ALA A 80 -2.54 17.07 8.83
N LEU A 81 -2.75 16.37 7.71
CA LEU A 81 -2.84 14.93 7.63
C LEU A 81 -1.63 14.29 6.94
N GLU A 82 -0.88 15.01 6.10
CA GLU A 82 0.14 14.42 5.22
C GLU A 82 1.21 15.42 4.77
N ILE A 83 2.43 14.91 4.63
CA ILE A 83 3.49 15.55 3.85
C ILE A 83 3.25 15.17 2.39
N ASN A 84 2.60 16.04 1.62
CA ASN A 84 2.46 15.83 0.18
C ASN A 84 3.69 16.39 -0.53
N TYR A 85 4.51 15.50 -1.08
CA TYR A 85 5.60 15.82 -2.00
C TYR A 85 5.41 15.09 -3.31
N LEU A 86 5.78 15.77 -4.39
CA LEU A 86 5.83 15.17 -5.70
C LEU A 86 7.03 14.22 -5.73
N ASP A 87 6.75 12.93 -5.82
CA ASP A 87 7.78 11.87 -5.88
C ASP A 87 7.55 10.97 -7.08
N LYS A 88 8.65 10.47 -7.65
CA LYS A 88 8.61 9.51 -8.73
C LYS A 88 8.52 8.10 -8.16
N ARG A 89 7.43 7.41 -8.47
CA ARG A 89 7.09 6.08 -7.93
C ARG A 89 7.05 5.03 -9.03
N ASN A 90 7.22 3.74 -8.69
CA ASN A 90 7.13 2.68 -9.70
C ASN A 90 5.65 2.28 -9.91
N PRO A 91 5.05 2.45 -11.11
CA PRO A 91 3.65 2.10 -11.36
C PRO A 91 3.34 0.62 -11.16
N PHE A 92 4.28 -0.26 -11.51
CA PHE A 92 4.11 -1.70 -11.32
C PHE A 92 4.06 -2.06 -9.84
N LEU A 93 4.83 -1.36 -9.01
CA LEU A 93 4.83 -1.59 -7.58
C LEU A 93 3.51 -1.11 -6.94
N ALA A 94 2.95 0.00 -7.41
CA ALA A 94 1.63 0.46 -7.01
C ALA A 94 0.54 -0.57 -7.33
N ALA A 95 0.57 -1.10 -8.56
CA ALA A 95 -0.34 -2.17 -8.99
C ALA A 95 -0.16 -3.45 -8.16
N LEU A 96 1.09 -3.85 -7.90
CA LEU A 96 1.41 -5.04 -7.11
C LEU A 96 0.91 -4.94 -5.67
N TRP A 97 1.06 -3.77 -5.03
CA TRP A 97 0.51 -3.55 -3.70
C TRP A 97 -1.02 -3.63 -3.68
N SER A 98 -1.70 -3.03 -4.65
CA SER A 98 -3.16 -3.18 -4.80
C SER A 98 -3.60 -4.62 -5.12
N PHE A 99 -2.75 -5.42 -5.75
CA PHE A 99 -3.00 -6.84 -6.00
C PHE A 99 -2.87 -7.70 -4.73
N PHE A 100 -1.94 -7.37 -3.83
CA PHE A 100 -1.87 -8.08 -2.54
C PHE A 100 -3.07 -7.76 -1.65
N MET A 101 -3.44 -6.47 -1.57
CA MET A 101 -4.65 -6.04 -0.89
C MET A 101 -5.13 -4.72 -1.50
N PRO A 102 -6.40 -4.63 -1.93
CA PRO A 102 -6.92 -3.39 -2.49
C PRO A 102 -6.79 -2.25 -1.48
N GLY A 103 -6.29 -1.10 -1.94
CA GLY A 103 -6.06 0.08 -1.11
C GLY A 103 -4.59 0.30 -0.71
N LEU A 104 -3.74 -0.74 -0.72
CA LEU A 104 -2.31 -0.56 -0.44
C LEU A 104 -1.58 0.22 -1.54
N GLY A 105 -1.95 0.05 -2.81
CA GLY A 105 -1.37 0.84 -3.90
C GLY A 105 -1.76 2.32 -3.83
N GLN A 106 -2.98 2.63 -3.39
CA GLN A 106 -3.42 4.00 -3.11
C GLN A 106 -2.65 4.60 -1.93
N LEU A 107 -2.41 3.80 -0.89
CA LEU A 107 -1.60 4.22 0.26
C LEU A 107 -0.16 4.51 -0.16
N TYR A 108 0.39 3.64 -1.03
CA TYR A 108 1.71 3.84 -1.62
C TYR A 108 1.81 5.19 -2.34
N ILE A 109 0.82 5.60 -3.14
CA ILE A 109 0.85 6.91 -3.80
C ILE A 109 0.37 8.07 -2.92
N HIS A 110 0.26 7.87 -1.60
CA HIS A 110 -0.16 8.88 -0.62
C HIS A 110 -1.56 9.46 -0.92
N ARG A 111 -2.47 8.64 -1.44
CA ARG A 111 -3.90 9.00 -1.56
C ARG A 111 -4.65 8.43 -0.36
N ILE A 112 -4.37 8.92 0.87
CA ILE A 112 -4.89 8.32 2.11
C ILE A 112 -6.41 8.20 2.12
N ILE A 113 -7.16 9.19 1.64
CA ILE A 113 -8.63 9.13 1.66
C ILE A 113 -9.14 7.97 0.79
N THR A 114 -8.64 7.86 -0.45
CA THR A 114 -9.01 6.78 -1.36
C THR A 114 -8.53 5.43 -0.81
N ALA A 115 -7.30 5.37 -0.29
CA ALA A 115 -6.75 4.18 0.34
C ALA A 115 -7.64 3.70 1.49
N PHE A 116 -8.05 4.59 2.39
CA PHE A 116 -8.91 4.28 3.52
C PHE A 116 -10.25 3.70 3.08
N VAL A 117 -10.93 4.33 2.12
CA VAL A 117 -12.21 3.84 1.60
C VAL A 117 -12.07 2.44 0.98
N VAL A 118 -11.05 2.24 0.15
CA VAL A 118 -10.82 0.94 -0.52
C VAL A 118 -10.43 -0.15 0.49
N VAL A 119 -9.59 0.16 1.48
CA VAL A 119 -9.22 -0.78 2.56
C VAL A 119 -10.45 -1.18 3.38
N VAL A 120 -11.30 -0.23 3.78
CA VAL A 120 -12.51 -0.53 4.55
C VAL A 120 -13.44 -1.47 3.77
N TRP A 121 -13.69 -1.19 2.49
CA TRP A 121 -14.48 -2.09 1.64
C TRP A 121 -13.82 -3.46 1.43
N SER A 122 -12.49 -3.49 1.33
CA SER A 122 -11.74 -4.76 1.26
C SER A 122 -11.98 -5.61 2.49
N VAL A 123 -11.88 -5.03 3.70
CA VAL A 123 -12.13 -5.75 4.95
C VAL A 123 -13.57 -6.26 5.02
N ILE A 124 -14.55 -5.44 4.62
CA ILE A 124 -15.96 -5.85 4.58
C ILE A 124 -16.13 -7.05 3.65
N PHE A 125 -15.59 -6.99 2.43
CA PHE A 125 -15.72 -8.08 1.47
C PHE A 125 -14.99 -9.34 1.93
N PHE A 126 -13.77 -9.23 2.46
CA PHE A 126 -13.04 -10.37 3.01
C PHE A 126 -13.79 -11.04 4.17
N TYR A 127 -14.41 -10.24 5.05
CA TYR A 127 -15.15 -10.75 6.19
C TYR A 127 -16.43 -11.48 5.76
N TYR A 128 -17.28 -10.86 4.96
CA TYR A 128 -18.57 -11.46 4.59
C TYR A 128 -18.47 -12.56 3.53
N SER A 129 -17.46 -12.53 2.66
CA SER A 129 -17.26 -13.58 1.65
C SER A 129 -16.69 -14.88 2.20
N HIS A 130 -16.15 -14.87 3.43
CA HIS A 130 -15.34 -15.97 3.98
C HIS A 130 -14.15 -16.39 3.09
N MET A 131 -13.72 -15.52 2.17
CA MET A 131 -12.71 -15.86 1.16
C MET A 131 -11.38 -16.33 1.78
N LEU A 132 -10.91 -15.65 2.84
CA LEU A 132 -9.63 -15.98 3.48
C LEU A 132 -9.69 -17.32 4.23
N GLU A 133 -10.84 -17.64 4.81
CA GLU A 133 -11.09 -18.95 5.43
C GLU A 133 -11.13 -20.05 4.37
N GLY A 134 -11.85 -19.83 3.26
CA GLY A 134 -11.85 -20.75 2.12
C GLY A 134 -10.46 -20.99 1.55
N ILE A 135 -9.63 -19.95 1.42
CA ILE A 135 -8.22 -20.09 1.00
C ILE A 135 -7.43 -20.94 2.00
N SER A 136 -7.60 -20.73 3.30
CA SER A 136 -6.95 -21.53 4.33
C SER A 136 -7.32 -23.01 4.24
N LEU A 137 -8.62 -23.32 4.08
CA LEU A 137 -9.11 -24.69 3.89
C LEU A 137 -8.61 -25.32 2.58
N LEU A 138 -8.48 -24.51 1.53
CA LEU A 138 -7.92 -24.95 0.25
C LEU A 138 -6.45 -25.35 0.38
N PHE A 139 -5.65 -24.63 1.17
CA PHE A 139 -4.27 -25.04 1.49
C PHE A 139 -4.18 -26.33 2.30
N LEU A 140 -5.22 -26.66 3.08
CA LEU A 140 -5.32 -27.94 3.81
C LEU A 140 -5.81 -29.10 2.92
N GLY A 141 -6.20 -28.81 1.67
CA GLY A 141 -6.73 -29.80 0.73
C GLY A 141 -8.22 -30.10 0.90
N GLU A 142 -8.92 -29.36 1.76
CA GLU A 142 -10.34 -29.56 2.05
C GLU A 142 -11.25 -28.82 1.06
N ILE A 143 -11.15 -29.16 -0.23
CA ILE A 143 -11.79 -28.42 -1.33
C ILE A 143 -13.31 -28.27 -1.15
N LYS A 144 -13.99 -29.32 -0.65
CA LYS A 144 -15.45 -29.28 -0.43
C LYS A 144 -15.84 -28.25 0.62
N HIS A 145 -15.26 -28.33 1.81
CA HIS A 145 -15.50 -27.37 2.89
C HIS A 145 -15.07 -25.95 2.49
N ALA A 146 -13.96 -25.82 1.78
CA ALA A 146 -13.49 -24.55 1.25
C ALA A 146 -14.50 -23.88 0.30
N THR A 147 -15.28 -24.66 -0.44
CA THR A 147 -16.31 -24.12 -1.35
C THR A 147 -17.62 -23.82 -0.62
N GLU A 148 -17.98 -24.65 0.36
CA GLU A 148 -19.22 -24.51 1.14
C GLU A 148 -19.21 -23.30 2.08
N VAL A 149 -18.04 -22.90 2.58
CA VAL A 149 -17.92 -21.76 3.50
C VAL A 149 -18.05 -20.41 2.78
N LEU A 150 -17.83 -20.36 1.47
CA LEU A 150 -17.82 -19.11 0.71
C LEU A 150 -19.23 -18.56 0.49
N ASP A 151 -19.39 -17.27 0.70
CA ASP A 151 -20.59 -16.55 0.27
C ASP A 151 -20.39 -16.02 -1.17
N PRO A 152 -21.15 -16.52 -2.16
CA PRO A 152 -20.97 -16.14 -3.55
C PRO A 152 -21.31 -14.66 -3.86
N GLU A 153 -22.28 -14.07 -3.14
CA GLU A 153 -22.73 -12.70 -3.39
C GLU A 153 -21.61 -11.72 -3.04
N TRP A 154 -21.01 -11.89 -1.87
CA TRP A 154 -19.87 -11.07 -1.44
C TRP A 154 -18.59 -11.39 -2.20
N LEU A 155 -18.34 -12.65 -2.55
CA LEU A 155 -17.16 -13.05 -3.31
C LEU A 155 -17.13 -12.44 -4.73
N LEU A 156 -18.28 -12.33 -5.38
CA LEU A 156 -18.36 -11.75 -6.72
C LEU A 156 -18.12 -10.23 -6.77
N MET A 157 -17.96 -9.57 -5.61
CA MET A 157 -17.55 -8.15 -5.55
C MET A 157 -16.05 -7.95 -5.77
N PHE A 158 -15.22 -8.97 -5.59
CA PHE A 158 -13.76 -8.86 -5.69
C PHE A 158 -13.23 -8.42 -7.06
N PRO A 159 -13.70 -8.94 -8.21
CA PRO A 159 -13.21 -8.49 -9.51
C PRO A 159 -13.34 -6.98 -9.73
N SER A 160 -14.44 -6.39 -9.27
CA SER A 160 -14.66 -4.94 -9.34
C SER A 160 -13.70 -4.19 -8.42
N LEU A 161 -13.60 -4.61 -7.15
CA LEU A 161 -12.73 -3.99 -6.16
C LEU A 161 -11.25 -4.05 -6.58
N TYR A 162 -10.76 -5.23 -6.96
CA TYR A 162 -9.39 -5.44 -7.41
C TYR A 162 -9.11 -4.70 -8.72
N GLY A 163 -10.01 -4.80 -9.70
CA GLY A 163 -9.88 -4.10 -10.98
C GLY A 163 -9.76 -2.59 -10.80
N PHE A 164 -10.64 -2.00 -9.98
CA PHE A 164 -10.58 -0.60 -9.62
C PHE A 164 -9.26 -0.26 -8.90
N ALA A 165 -8.92 -0.98 -7.82
CA ALA A 165 -7.77 -0.62 -6.99
C ALA A 165 -6.43 -0.75 -7.72
N ILE A 166 -6.27 -1.75 -8.58
CA ILE A 166 -5.05 -1.96 -9.36
C ILE A 166 -4.93 -0.90 -10.45
N PHE A 167 -6.00 -0.69 -11.23
CA PHE A 167 -5.99 0.28 -12.33
C PHE A 167 -5.81 1.71 -11.81
N ASP A 168 -6.57 2.11 -10.78
CA ASP A 168 -6.49 3.42 -10.18
C ASP A 168 -5.07 3.68 -9.62
N ALA A 169 -4.49 2.74 -8.86
CA ALA A 169 -3.15 2.90 -8.33
C ALA A 169 -2.10 3.03 -9.45
N TYR A 170 -2.17 2.18 -10.48
CA TYR A 170 -1.25 2.22 -11.61
C TYR A 170 -1.34 3.55 -12.38
N MET A 171 -2.54 3.92 -12.80
CA MET A 171 -2.74 5.11 -13.64
C MET A 171 -2.37 6.39 -12.92
N ASN A 172 -2.76 6.54 -11.65
CA ASN A 172 -2.38 7.72 -10.88
C ASN A 172 -0.87 7.79 -10.65
N THR A 173 -0.18 6.65 -10.49
CA THR A 173 1.28 6.65 -10.42
C THR A 173 1.91 7.15 -11.73
N VAL A 174 1.41 6.69 -12.87
CA VAL A 174 1.90 7.12 -14.19
C VAL A 174 1.69 8.62 -14.40
N GLU A 175 0.50 9.14 -14.08
CA GLU A 175 0.21 10.57 -14.25
C GLU A 175 1.01 11.45 -13.29
N ASN A 176 1.16 11.05 -12.03
CA ASN A 176 1.98 11.77 -11.06
C ASN A 176 3.47 11.79 -11.48
N ASN A 177 3.98 10.68 -12.02
CA ASN A 177 5.35 10.63 -12.55
C ASN A 177 5.56 11.59 -13.72
N LYS A 178 4.60 11.73 -14.64
CA LYS A 178 4.68 12.70 -15.74
C LYS A 178 4.75 14.14 -15.21
N LEU A 179 3.97 14.44 -14.17
CA LEU A 179 4.00 15.75 -13.52
C LEU A 179 5.35 15.99 -12.84
N PHE A 180 5.87 14.99 -12.13
CA PHE A 180 7.20 15.03 -11.51
C PHE A 180 8.29 15.34 -12.53
N GLU A 181 8.35 14.61 -13.63
CA GLU A 181 9.36 14.81 -14.68
C GLU A 181 9.26 16.21 -15.30
N LYS A 182 8.04 16.74 -15.46
CA LYS A 182 7.82 18.08 -16.00
C LYS A 182 8.33 19.17 -15.04
N GLU A 183 8.04 19.05 -13.75
CA GLU A 183 8.52 20.00 -12.73
C GLU A 183 10.04 19.88 -12.52
N GLN A 184 10.58 18.67 -12.46
CA GLN A 184 12.02 18.44 -12.39
C GLN A 184 12.75 19.06 -13.59
N ARG A 185 12.20 18.88 -14.80
CA ARG A 185 12.75 19.52 -16.01
C ARG A 185 12.71 21.04 -15.89
N ARG A 186 11.58 21.63 -15.47
CA ARG A 186 11.47 23.10 -15.30
C ARG A 186 12.50 23.62 -14.30
N PHE A 187 12.69 22.93 -13.18
CA PHE A 187 13.68 23.28 -12.17
C PHE A 187 15.10 23.25 -12.75
N LEU A 188 15.48 22.16 -13.42
CA LEU A 188 16.81 22.03 -14.03
C LEU A 188 17.06 23.09 -15.11
N MET A 189 16.06 23.37 -15.96
CA MET A 189 16.16 24.41 -16.98
C MET A 189 16.34 25.81 -16.36
N LYS A 190 15.66 26.10 -15.25
CA LYS A 190 15.73 27.42 -14.60
C LYS A 190 17.08 27.66 -13.90
N ASN A 191 17.64 26.64 -13.26
CA ASN A 191 18.81 26.79 -12.39
C ASN A 191 20.14 26.42 -13.05
N TYR A 192 20.14 25.50 -14.02
CA TYR A 192 21.37 24.88 -14.53
C TYR A 192 21.56 24.99 -16.05
N GLN A 193 20.53 25.35 -16.84
CA GLN A 193 20.68 25.43 -18.30
C GLN A 193 21.46 26.68 -18.73
N ALA A 194 22.56 26.47 -19.44
CA ALA A 194 23.34 27.55 -20.04
C ALA A 194 22.50 28.33 -21.08
N LYS A 195 22.60 29.67 -21.05
CA LYS A 195 21.85 30.56 -21.96
C LYS A 195 22.10 30.30 -23.45
N THR A 196 23.24 29.68 -23.77
CA THR A 196 23.66 29.33 -25.14
C THR A 196 23.10 28.00 -25.63
N PHE A 197 22.55 27.17 -24.74
CA PHE A 197 22.03 25.85 -25.09
C PHE A 197 20.50 25.89 -25.22
N SER A 198 19.97 25.60 -26.40
CA SER A 198 18.53 25.45 -26.64
C SER A 198 18.16 23.99 -26.91
N ILE A 199 17.09 23.51 -26.26
CA ILE A 199 16.60 22.15 -26.48
C ILE A 199 15.71 22.19 -27.73
N THR A 200 16.25 21.77 -28.87
CA THR A 200 15.46 21.55 -30.09
C THR A 200 14.51 20.38 -29.85
N LYS A 201 13.19 20.63 -29.85
CA LYS A 201 12.19 19.57 -29.75
C LYS A 201 12.34 18.61 -30.95
N GLY A 202 12.84 17.40 -30.73
CA GLY A 202 12.81 16.34 -31.75
C GLY A 202 13.95 15.33 -31.70
N THR A 203 15.09 15.66 -31.12
CA THR A 203 16.25 14.74 -31.11
C THR A 203 16.32 14.02 -29.77
N LYS A 204 15.95 12.72 -29.75
CA LYS A 204 16.39 11.84 -28.67
C LYS A 204 17.92 11.83 -28.71
N VAL A 205 18.54 12.32 -27.65
CA VAL A 205 19.99 12.17 -27.47
C VAL A 205 20.19 10.70 -27.12
N LEU A 206 20.76 9.95 -28.06
CA LEU A 206 21.20 8.56 -27.89
C LEU A 206 22.46 8.52 -27.02
#